data_AF-A0A957KJ43-F1
#
_entry.id   AF-A0A957KJ43-F1
#
_cell.length_a   1.000
_cell.length_b   1.000
_cell.length_c   1.000
_cell.angle_alpha   90.00
_cell.angle_beta   90.00
_cell.angle_gamma   90.00
#
_symmetry.space_group_name_H-M   'P 1'
#
loop_
_entity.id
_entity.type
_entity.pdbx_description
1 polymer ?
#
loop_
_entity_poly.entity_id
_entity_poly.type
_entity_poly.pdbx_seq_one_letter_code
_entity_poly.pdbx_strand_id
1 'polypeptide(L)'
;QALVGLGSSLERRYQADYRRGVLECLRSLALVVSALSPASGLKLFAAAEQNRLRLGSAIDRYMRPELARWQNELQSRLTPAEYEQLWRAGGRLQLDNAVSLARQLIAEYVRPADSLDRKAQST
;
A
#
# COMPACT_ATOMS: atom_id res chain seq x y z
N GLN A 1 3.41 1.08 -14.16
CA GLN A 1 4.13 -0.22 -14.23
C GLN A 1 4.47 -0.77 -12.83
N ALA A 2 5.04 0.02 -11.90
CA ALA A 2 5.40 -0.45 -10.55
C ALA A 2 4.22 -1.04 -9.74
N LEU A 3 3.04 -0.39 -9.74
CA LEU A 3 1.84 -0.89 -9.04
C LEU A 3 1.38 -2.28 -9.53
N VAL A 4 1.45 -2.52 -10.84
CA VAL A 4 1.07 -3.82 -11.44
C VAL A 4 2.03 -4.92 -10.98
N GLY A 5 3.33 -4.67 -11.05
CA GLY A 5 4.34 -5.63 -10.60
C GLY A 5 4.21 -5.96 -9.12
N LEU A 6 3.98 -4.94 -8.27
CA LEU A 6 3.75 -5.12 -6.84
C LEU A 6 2.43 -5.84 -6.54
N GLY A 7 1.37 -5.58 -7.30
CA GLY A 7 0.10 -6.31 -7.21
C GLY A 7 0.27 -7.81 -7.47
N SER A 8 0.89 -8.18 -8.59
CA SER A 8 1.17 -9.59 -8.90
C SER A 8 2.11 -10.25 -7.88
N SER A 9 2.99 -9.48 -7.27
CA SER A 9 3.91 -9.91 -6.20
C SER A 9 3.15 -10.17 -4.88
N LEU A 10 2.17 -9.33 -4.56
CA LEU A 10 1.28 -9.44 -3.41
C LEU A 10 0.42 -10.70 -3.52
N GLU A 11 -0.25 -10.90 -4.67
CA GLU A 11 -1.15 -12.03 -4.88
C GLU A 11 -0.46 -13.38 -4.69
N ARG A 12 0.72 -13.56 -5.32
CA ARG A 12 1.48 -14.82 -5.20
C ARG A 12 1.87 -15.14 -3.76
N ARG A 13 2.27 -14.13 -2.98
CA ARG A 13 2.67 -14.33 -1.58
C ARG A 13 1.48 -14.54 -0.66
N TYR A 14 0.36 -13.89 -0.93
CA TYR A 14 -0.88 -14.09 -0.20
C TYR A 14 -1.41 -15.52 -0.40
N GLN A 15 -1.41 -16.01 -1.65
CA GLN A 15 -1.78 -17.38 -1.99
C GLN A 15 -0.85 -18.44 -1.36
N ALA A 16 0.42 -18.09 -1.13
CA ALA A 16 1.40 -18.96 -0.49
C ALA A 16 1.39 -18.89 1.06
N ASP A 17 0.46 -18.17 1.68
CA ASP A 17 0.44 -17.81 3.12
C ASP A 17 1.78 -17.25 3.62
N TYR A 18 2.55 -16.58 2.73
CA TYR A 18 3.84 -16.00 3.08
C TYR A 18 3.66 -14.59 3.68
N ARG A 19 3.16 -14.56 4.91
CA ARG A 19 2.73 -13.33 5.61
C ARG A 19 3.79 -12.23 5.65
N ARG A 20 5.07 -12.57 5.91
CA ARG A 20 6.15 -11.56 5.92
C ARG A 20 6.28 -10.88 4.56
N GLY A 21 6.30 -11.67 3.48
CA GLY A 21 6.40 -11.12 2.14
C GLY A 21 5.15 -10.34 1.71
N VAL A 22 3.96 -10.70 2.21
CA VAL A 22 2.74 -9.89 2.02
C VAL A 22 2.92 -8.50 2.62
N LEU A 23 3.39 -8.41 3.86
CA LEU A 23 3.63 -7.12 4.54
C LEU A 23 4.66 -6.26 3.83
N GLU A 24 5.72 -6.86 3.30
CA GLU A 24 6.70 -6.16 2.47
C GLU A 24 6.06 -5.57 1.20
N CYS A 25 5.20 -6.35 0.53
CA CYS A 25 4.47 -5.86 -0.65
C CYS A 25 3.50 -4.72 -0.29
N LEU A 26 2.74 -4.85 0.80
CA LEU A 26 1.81 -3.80 1.25
C LEU A 26 2.54 -2.49 1.57
N ARG A 27 3.71 -2.58 2.21
CA ARG A 27 4.56 -1.42 2.51
C ARG A 27 5.06 -0.76 1.22
N SER A 28 5.62 -1.54 0.29
CA SER A 28 6.09 -0.99 -0.99
C SER A 28 4.96 -0.38 -1.82
N LEU A 29 3.78 -0.99 -1.81
CA LEU A 29 2.57 -0.42 -2.43
C LEU A 29 2.17 0.89 -1.76
N ALA A 30 2.22 0.96 -0.43
CA ALA A 30 1.89 2.18 0.30
C ALA A 30 2.83 3.35 -0.07
N LEU A 31 4.12 3.07 -0.28
CA LEU A 31 5.08 4.07 -0.77
C LEU A 31 4.65 4.59 -2.15
N VAL A 32 4.36 3.70 -3.10
CA VAL A 32 3.95 4.11 -4.46
C VAL A 32 2.61 4.84 -4.45
N VAL A 33 1.62 4.33 -3.71
CA VAL A 33 0.30 4.95 -3.58
C VAL A 33 0.41 6.32 -2.91
N SER A 34 1.29 6.51 -1.93
CA SER A 34 1.44 7.81 -1.24
C SER A 34 1.87 8.95 -2.16
N ALA A 35 2.58 8.66 -3.26
CA ALA A 35 2.90 9.65 -4.26
C ALA A 35 1.63 10.19 -4.95
N LEU A 36 0.63 9.31 -5.17
CA LEU A 36 -0.64 9.61 -5.82
C LEU A 36 -1.71 10.13 -4.84
N SER A 37 -1.78 9.52 -3.66
CA SER A 37 -2.73 9.81 -2.58
C SER A 37 -2.05 9.59 -1.23
N PRO A 38 -1.59 10.67 -0.56
CA PRO A 38 -0.97 10.59 0.77
C PRO A 38 -1.85 9.87 1.79
N ALA A 39 -3.16 10.13 1.75
CA ALA A 39 -4.11 9.56 2.69
C ALA A 39 -4.22 8.03 2.54
N SER A 40 -4.41 7.55 1.31
CA SER A 40 -4.49 6.11 1.02
C SER A 40 -3.16 5.41 1.30
N GLY A 41 -2.03 6.04 0.94
CA GLY A 41 -0.70 5.53 1.23
C GLY A 41 -0.44 5.38 2.73
N LEU A 42 -0.75 6.41 3.52
CA LEU A 42 -0.61 6.37 4.99
C LEU A 42 -1.45 5.26 5.61
N LYS A 43 -2.72 5.16 5.22
CA LYS A 43 -3.63 4.14 5.75
C LYS A 43 -3.13 2.72 5.46
N LEU A 44 -2.66 2.47 4.23
CA LEU A 44 -2.14 1.15 3.84
C LEU A 44 -0.85 0.82 4.57
N PHE A 45 0.05 1.78 4.74
CA PHE A 45 1.28 1.59 5.48
C PHE A 45 1.05 1.29 6.96
N ALA A 46 0.17 2.04 7.61
CA ALA A 46 -0.17 1.81 9.01
C ALA A 46 -0.75 0.40 9.22
N ALA A 47 -1.51 -0.10 8.25
CA ALA A 47 -1.97 -1.48 8.24
C ALA A 47 -0.81 -2.49 8.13
N ALA A 48 0.15 -2.25 7.23
CA ALA A 48 1.33 -3.12 7.08
C ALA A 48 2.16 -3.14 8.38
N GLU A 49 2.44 -1.99 8.97
CA GLU A 49 3.23 -1.90 10.20
C GLU A 49 2.55 -2.54 11.40
N GLN A 50 1.25 -2.31 11.60
CA GLN A 50 0.56 -2.91 12.73
C GLN A 50 0.46 -4.44 12.61
N ASN A 51 0.27 -4.97 11.40
CA ASN A 51 0.29 -6.42 11.19
C ASN A 51 1.70 -7.01 11.33
N ARG A 52 2.75 -6.28 10.93
CA ARG A 52 4.14 -6.66 11.20
C ARG A 52 4.41 -6.79 12.71
N LEU A 53 3.94 -5.83 13.50
CA LEU A 53 4.06 -5.88 14.97
C LEU A 53 3.31 -7.08 15.55
N ARG A 54 2.08 -7.36 15.09
CA ARG A 54 1.31 -8.55 15.51
C ARG A 54 2.02 -9.87 15.17
N LEU A 55 2.74 -9.91 14.05
CA LEU A 55 3.53 -11.07 13.61
C LEU A 55 4.85 -11.21 14.39
N GLY A 56 5.25 -10.23 15.21
CA GLY A 56 6.55 -10.21 15.87
C GLY A 56 7.73 -10.05 14.91
N SER A 57 7.50 -9.61 13.68
CA SER A 57 8.54 -9.48 12.66
C SER A 57 9.31 -8.18 12.85
N ALA A 58 10.64 -8.23 12.97
CA ALA A 58 11.47 -7.03 13.09
C ALA A 58 11.57 -6.26 11.75
N ILE A 59 11.71 -4.94 11.82
CA ILE A 59 12.13 -4.13 10.66
C ILE A 59 13.64 -4.31 10.49
N ASP A 60 14.06 -4.69 9.29
CA ASP A 60 15.48 -4.76 8.94
C ASP A 60 16.14 -3.38 9.10
N ARG A 61 17.30 -3.32 9.76
CA ARG A 61 17.96 -2.05 10.13
C ARG A 61 18.17 -1.12 8.93
N TYR A 62 18.48 -1.69 7.77
CA TYR A 62 18.68 -0.97 6.51
C TYR A 62 17.43 -0.22 6.03
N MET A 63 16.24 -0.62 6.48
CA MET A 63 14.98 0.00 6.07
C MET A 63 14.54 1.17 6.95
N ARG A 64 15.12 1.31 8.15
CA ARG A 64 14.73 2.37 9.10
C ARG A 64 14.88 3.79 8.53
N PRO A 65 15.98 4.15 7.83
CA PRO A 65 16.13 5.49 7.28
C PRO A 65 15.08 5.82 6.22
N GLU A 66 14.76 4.85 5.36
CA GLU A 66 13.75 5.02 4.32
C GLU A 66 12.35 5.20 4.93
N LEU A 67 12.03 4.42 5.96
CA LEU A 67 10.76 4.57 6.69
C LEU A 67 10.65 5.93 7.37
N ALA A 68 11.71 6.40 8.02
CA ALA A 68 11.72 7.71 8.66
C ALA A 68 11.55 8.84 7.64
N ARG A 69 12.24 8.76 6.50
CA ARG A 69 12.09 9.72 5.39
C ARG A 69 10.64 9.77 4.91
N TRP A 70 10.03 8.61 4.70
CA TRP A 70 8.66 8.52 4.20
C TRP A 70 7.64 9.03 5.22
N GLN A 71 7.82 8.73 6.51
CA GLN A 71 6.98 9.29 7.57
C GLN A 71 7.04 10.82 7.59
N ASN A 72 8.24 11.39 7.48
CA ASN A 72 8.43 12.84 7.42
C ASN A 72 7.75 13.45 6.20
N GLU A 73 7.84 12.80 5.03
CA GLU A 73 7.18 13.24 3.81
C GLU A 73 5.64 13.24 3.95
N LEU A 74 5.07 12.22 4.58
CA LEU A 74 3.64 12.19 4.81
C LEU A 74 3.17 13.20 5.84
N GLN A 75 3.96 13.43 6.89
CA GLN A 75 3.67 14.47 7.89
C GLN A 75 3.75 15.88 7.32
N SER A 76 4.50 16.12 6.23
CA SER A 76 4.51 17.42 5.56
C SER A 76 3.35 17.61 4.57
N ARG A 77 2.70 16.51 4.15
CA ARG A 77 1.60 16.51 3.18
C ARG A 77 0.21 16.34 3.80
N LEU A 78 0.15 16.00 5.09
CA LEU A 78 -1.08 15.79 5.85
C LEU A 78 -1.04 16.65 7.12
N THR A 79 -2.20 17.12 7.56
CA THR A 79 -2.28 17.73 8.89
C THR A 79 -2.01 16.67 9.98
N PRO A 80 -1.54 17.08 11.18
CA PRO A 80 -1.33 16.13 12.28
C PRO A 80 -2.58 15.31 12.63
N ALA A 81 -3.76 15.94 12.57
CA ALA A 81 -5.03 15.28 12.86
C ALA A 81 -5.39 14.22 11.81
N GLU A 82 -5.23 14.54 10.52
CA GLU A 82 -5.44 13.57 9.43
C GLU A 82 -4.46 12.41 9.53
N TYR A 83 -3.19 12.71 9.79
CA TYR A 83 -2.16 11.69 9.96
C TYR A 83 -2.56 10.70 11.05
N GLU A 84 -2.91 11.21 12.23
CA GLU A 84 -3.28 10.38 13.37
C GLU A 84 -4.54 9.55 13.10
N GLN A 85 -5.56 10.17 12.49
CA GLN A 85 -6.80 9.47 12.15
C GLN A 85 -6.55 8.32 11.15
N LEU A 86 -5.79 8.58 10.09
CA LEU A 86 -5.46 7.61 9.05
C LEU A 86 -4.56 6.49 9.58
N TRP A 87 -3.59 6.84 10.43
CA TRP A 87 -2.72 5.88 11.10
C TRP A 87 -3.53 4.92 11.97
N ARG A 88 -4.43 5.45 12.82
CA ARG A 88 -5.32 4.63 13.66
C ARG A 88 -6.26 3.79 12.81
N ALA A 89 -6.83 4.34 11.75
CA ALA A 89 -7.74 3.62 10.86
C ALA A 89 -7.04 2.47 10.14
N GLY A 90 -5.82 2.70 9.63
CA GLY A 90 -4.99 1.68 8.99
C GLY A 90 -4.54 0.61 9.97
N GLY A 91 -4.08 1.00 11.16
CA GLY A 91 -3.63 0.06 12.20
C GLY A 91 -4.71 -0.91 12.67
N ARG A 92 -6.00 -0.56 12.55
CA ARG A 92 -7.11 -1.47 12.87
C ARG A 92 -7.36 -2.54 11.81
N LEU A 93 -6.81 -2.41 10.61
CA LEU A 93 -6.97 -3.40 9.56
C LEU A 93 -6.19 -4.69 9.89
N GLN A 94 -6.89 -5.82 9.81
CA GLN A 94 -6.27 -7.14 9.76
C GLN A 94 -5.64 -7.37 8.39
N LEU A 95 -4.76 -8.37 8.28
CA LEU A 95 -4.00 -8.64 7.07
C LEU A 95 -4.89 -8.74 5.81
N ASP A 96 -5.97 -9.50 5.86
CA ASP A 96 -6.87 -9.73 4.73
C ASP A 96 -7.57 -8.44 4.27
N ASN A 97 -7.94 -7.57 5.23
CA ASN A 97 -8.52 -6.27 4.94
C ASN A 97 -7.49 -5.31 4.35
N ALA A 98 -6.22 -5.39 4.79
CA ALA A 98 -5.14 -4.62 4.22
C ALA A 98 -4.83 -5.06 2.77
N VAL A 99 -4.85 -6.36 2.49
CA VAL A 99 -4.72 -6.92 1.13
C VAL A 99 -5.89 -6.47 0.26
N SER A 100 -7.12 -6.54 0.78
CA SER A 100 -8.31 -6.08 0.05
C SER A 100 -8.24 -4.59 -0.29
N LEU A 101 -7.81 -3.76 0.65
CA LEU A 101 -7.56 -2.33 0.40
C LEU A 101 -6.49 -2.13 -0.67
N ALA A 102 -5.38 -2.86 -0.62
CA ALA A 102 -4.32 -2.76 -1.62
C ALA A 102 -4.84 -3.10 -3.04
N ARG A 103 -5.67 -4.15 -3.18
CA ARG A 103 -6.31 -4.51 -4.45
C ARG A 103 -7.20 -3.39 -5.00
N GLN A 104 -8.01 -2.77 -4.15
CA GLN A 104 -8.86 -1.65 -4.53
C GLN A 104 -8.02 -0.47 -5.05
N LEU A 105 -6.96 -0.11 -4.33
CA LEU A 105 -6.06 0.97 -4.72
C LEU A 105 -5.32 0.65 -6.03
N ILE A 106 -4.89 -0.60 -6.23
CA ILE A 106 -4.29 -1.02 -7.49
C ILE A 106 -5.30 -0.86 -8.63
N ALA A 107 -6.54 -1.33 -8.47
CA ALA A 107 -7.57 -1.20 -9.50
C ALA A 107 -7.94 0.26 -9.79
N GLU A 108 -7.94 1.13 -8.77
CA GLU A 108 -8.20 2.56 -8.90
C GLU A 108 -7.12 3.28 -9.74
N TYR A 109 -5.84 2.99 -9.48
CA TYR A 109 -4.72 3.70 -10.11
C TYR A 109 -4.13 2.99 -11.34
N VAL A 110 -4.42 1.71 -11.53
CA VAL A 110 -4.13 0.96 -12.75
C VAL A 110 -5.41 0.97 -13.58
N ARG A 111 -5.61 2.04 -14.37
CA ARG A 111 -6.65 2.00 -15.41
C ARG A 111 -6.40 0.79 -16.33
N PRO A 112 -7.45 0.04 -16.72
CA PRO A 112 -7.31 -0.88 -17.84
C PRO A 112 -6.94 -0.06 -19.08
N ALA A 113 -5.86 -0.45 -19.75
CA ALA A 113 -5.41 0.20 -20.98
C ALA A 113 -6.44 0.09 -22.14
N ASP A 114 -7.56 -0.61 -21.95
CA ASP A 114 -8.44 -1.04 -23.04
C ASP A 114 -9.74 -0.23 -23.22
N SER A 115 -9.97 0.84 -22.45
CA SER A 115 -11.21 1.63 -22.61
C SER A 115 -11.13 2.71 -23.71
N LEU A 116 -10.02 2.83 -24.42
CA LEU A 116 -9.83 3.83 -25.49
C LEU A 116 -9.85 3.26 -26.92
N ASP A 117 -9.69 1.95 -27.13
CA ASP A 117 -9.66 1.37 -28.49
C ASP A 117 -11.03 0.92 -29.04
N ARG A 118 -12.07 0.77 -28.21
CA ARG A 118 -13.39 0.32 -28.71
C ARG A 118 -14.26 1.41 -29.35
N LYS A 119 -13.88 2.69 -29.24
CA LYS A 119 -14.61 3.79 -29.92
C LYS A 119 -14.03 4.17 -31.28
N ALA A 120 -12.89 3.61 -31.68
CA ALA A 120 -12.23 3.93 -32.96
C ALA A 120 -12.50 2.90 -34.09
N GLN A 121 -13.27 1.84 -33.83
CA GLN A 121 -13.61 0.81 -34.84
C GLN A 121 -15.10 0.80 -35.22
N SER A 122 -15.82 1.88 -34.94
CA SER A 122 -17.15 2.11 -35.48
C SER A 122 -17.19 3.48 -36.14
N THR A 123 -16.57 3.58 -37.31
CA THR A 123 -16.86 4.64 -38.30
C THR A 123 -16.60 4.08 -39.68
#